data_AF-W1YBD5-F1
#
_entry.id   AF-W1YBD5-F1
#
_cell.length_a   1.000
_cell.length_b   1.000
_cell.length_c   1.000
_cell.angle_alpha   90.00
_cell.angle_beta   90.00
_cell.angle_gamma   90.00
#
_symmetry.space_group_name_H-M   'P 1'
#
loop_
_entity.id
_entity.type
_entity.pdbx_description
1 polymer ?
#
loop_
_entity_poly.entity_id
_entity_poly.type
_entity_poly.pdbx_seq_one_letter_code
_entity_poly.pdbx_strand_id
1 'polypeptide(L)' 'KGLVTVSDVLVQIMQRPSESSIHDIIKACLKEPILVPESISLMKLLNVLRTEGVHEAIILDEYGGFTGLVT' A
#
# COMPACT_ATOMS: atom_id res chain seq x y z
N LYS A 1 3.01 -4.18 -10.02
CA LYS A 1 3.52 -4.13 -8.63
C LYS A 1 2.65 -3.10 -7.91
N GLY A 2 2.27 -3.31 -6.66
CA GLY A 2 1.37 -2.39 -5.97
C GLY A 2 0.99 -2.90 -4.58
N LEU A 3 0.32 -2.04 -3.82
CA LEU A 3 -0.22 -2.29 -2.49
C LEU A 3 -1.73 -2.56 -2.59
N VAL A 4 -2.22 -3.54 -1.84
CA VAL A 4 -3.65 -3.80 -1.68
C VAL A 4 -3.89 -4.07 -0.20
N THR A 5 -4.87 -3.37 0.38
CA THR A 5 -5.29 -3.60 1.77
C THR A 5 -6.51 -4.51 1.81
N VAL A 6 -6.66 -5.26 2.91
CA VAL A 6 -7.85 -6.08 3.14
C VAL A 6 -9.11 -5.22 3.20
N SER A 7 -9.01 -4.02 3.78
CA SER A 7 -10.11 -3.05 3.86
C SER A 7 -10.62 -2.67 2.46
N ASP A 8 -9.73 -2.37 1.52
CA ASP A 8 -10.11 -2.04 0.14
C ASP A 8 -10.82 -3.22 -0.54
N VAL A 9 -10.28 -4.43 -0.38
CA VAL A 9 -10.87 -5.65 -0.96
C VAL A 9 -12.26 -5.92 -0.37
N LEU A 10 -12.40 -5.80 0.95
CA LEU A 10 -13.68 -6.01 1.63
C LEU A 10 -14.74 -5.00 1.18
N VAL A 11 -14.38 -3.71 1.11
CA VAL A 11 -15.25 -2.65 0.60
C VAL A 11 -15.70 -2.97 -0.83
N GLN A 12 -14.78 -3.40 -1.69
CA GLN A 12 -15.10 -3.73 -3.08
C GLN A 12 -16.03 -4.94 -3.21
N ILE A 13 -15.86 -5.97 -2.36
CA ILE A 13 -16.77 -7.14 -2.30
C ILE A 13 -18.18 -6.70 -1.87
N MET A 14 -18.28 -5.81 -0.88
CA MET A 14 -19.57 -5.30 -0.40
C MET A 14 -20.29 -4.46 -1.46
N GLN A 15 -19.55 -3.76 -2.33
CA GLN A 15 -20.10 -2.92 -3.39
C GLN A 15 -20.48 -3.69 -4.67
N ARG A 16 -19.89 -4.87 -4.92
CA ARG A 16 -20.17 -5.73 -6.08
C ARG A 16 -20.51 -7.16 -5.61
N PRO A 17 -21.78 -7.45 -5.30
CA PRO A 17 -22.16 -8.72 -4.69
C PRO A 17 -22.01 -9.95 -5.59
N SER A 18 -21.96 -9.78 -6.92
CA SER A 18 -22.16 -10.90 -7.85
C SER A 18 -21.32 -10.75 -9.13
N GLU A 19 -20.63 -11.83 -9.50
CA GLU A 19 -19.91 -12.10 -10.77
C GLU A 19 -18.42 -11.72 -10.91
N SER A 20 -17.83 -10.89 -10.04
CA SER A 20 -16.39 -10.59 -10.14
C SER A 20 -15.54 -11.66 -9.41
N SER A 21 -14.53 -12.21 -10.09
CA SER A 21 -13.58 -13.10 -9.42
C SER A 21 -12.75 -12.31 -8.38
N ILE A 22 -12.26 -12.98 -7.32
CA ILE A 22 -11.40 -12.32 -6.32
C ILE A 22 -10.15 -11.71 -6.96
N HIS A 23 -9.65 -12.30 -8.04
CA HIS A 23 -8.50 -11.80 -8.76
C HIS A 23 -8.78 -10.47 -9.47
N ASP A 24 -9.98 -10.29 -10.03
CA ASP A 24 -10.39 -9.03 -10.65
C ASP A 24 -10.60 -7.93 -9.61
N ILE A 25 -11.10 -8.30 -8.42
CA ILE A 25 -11.23 -7.41 -7.28
C ILE A 25 -9.86 -6.92 -6.81
N ILE A 26 -8.91 -7.83 -6.58
CA ILE A 26 -7.54 -7.47 -6.16
C ILE A 26 -6.89 -6.55 -7.20
N LYS A 27 -7.04 -6.85 -8.50
CA LYS A 27 -6.54 -5.98 -9.56
C LYS A 27 -7.17 -4.59 -9.54
N ALA A 28 -8.47 -4.49 -9.27
CA ALA A 28 -9.17 -3.21 -9.17
C ALA A 28 -8.77 -2.40 -7.93
N CYS A 29 -8.34 -3.06 -6.85
CA CYS A 29 -7.90 -2.44 -5.61
C CYS A 29 -6.40 -2.08 -5.58
N LEU A 30 -5.64 -2.39 -6.64
CA LEU A 30 -4.19 -2.18 -6.68
C LEU A 30 -3.85 -0.68 -6.66
N LYS A 31 -3.04 -0.25 -5.68
CA LYS A 31 -2.57 1.13 -5.53
C LYS A 31 -1.05 1.20 -5.59
N GLU A 32 -0.51 2.36 -5.97
CA GLU A 32 0.93 2.60 -5.87
C GLU A 32 1.29 2.85 -4.39
N PRO A 33 2.22 2.07 -3.80
CA PRO A 33 2.65 2.31 -2.43
C PRO A 33 3.49 3.59 -2.32
N ILE A 34 3.49 4.19 -1.14
CA ILE A 34 4.52 5.18 -0.79
C ILE A 34 5.85 4.45 -0.57
N LEU A 35 6.85 4.82 -1.37
CA LEU A 35 8.20 4.26 -1.33
C LEU A 35 9.12 5.19 -0.55
N VAL A 36 9.82 4.67 0.44
CA VAL A 36 10.79 5.44 1.24
C VAL A 36 12.12 4.70 1.35
N PRO A 37 13.26 5.41 1.41
CA PRO A 37 14.55 4.76 1.62
C PRO A 37 14.68 4.25 3.06
N GLU A 38 15.46 3.18 3.27
CA GLU A 38 15.78 2.64 4.60
C GLU A 38 16.40 3.69 5.55
N SER A 39 17.14 4.65 4.99
CA SER A 39 17.78 5.73 5.74
C SER A 39 16.84 6.85 6.19
N ILE A 40 15.52 6.78 5.92
CA ILE A 40 14.57 7.81 6.34
C ILE A 40 14.50 7.92 7.87
N SER A 41 14.52 9.14 8.40
CA SER A 41 14.34 9.33 9.84
C SER A 41 12.88 9.12 10.24
N LEU A 42 12.66 8.59 11.45
CA LEU A 42 11.32 8.32 11.99
C LEU A 42 10.38 9.53 11.89
N MET A 43 10.86 10.73 12.24
CA MET A 43 10.04 11.95 12.19
C MET A 43 9.63 12.32 10.76
N LYS A 44 10.53 12.12 9.78
CA LYS A 44 10.21 12.36 8.37
C LYS A 44 9.22 11.31 7.86
N LEU A 45 9.41 10.04 8.21
CA LEU A 45 8.49 8.97 7.84
C LEU A 45 7.08 9.22 8.39
N LEU A 46 6.96 9.56 9.68
CA LEU A 46 5.68 9.89 10.29
C LEU A 46 5.00 11.08 9.59
N ASN A 47 5.79 12.09 9.21
CA ASN A 47 5.26 13.21 8.46
C ASN A 47 4.78 12.79 7.05
N VAL A 48 5.51 11.92 6.36
CA VAL A 48 5.11 11.37 5.06
C VAL A 48 3.78 10.63 5.18
N LEU A 49 3.65 9.69 6.12
CA LEU A 49 2.41 8.94 6.34
C LEU A 49 1.22 9.87 6.59
N ARG A 50 1.41 10.87 7.46
CA ARG A 50 0.37 11.86 7.79
C ARG A 50 0.00 12.76 6.61
N THR A 51 0.98 13.21 5.83
CA THR A 51 0.76 14.12 4.69
C THR A 51 0.10 13.39 3.53
N GLU A 52 0.51 12.16 3.25
CA GLU A 52 -0.07 11.34 2.18
C GLU A 52 -1.39 10.67 2.60
N GLY A 53 -1.74 10.71 3.90
CA GLY A 53 -2.97 10.14 4.42
C GLY A 53 -3.00 8.60 4.35
N VAL A 54 -1.82 7.98 4.39
CA VAL A 54 -1.65 6.51 4.36
C VAL A 54 -1.09 6.01 5.68
N HIS A 55 -1.38 4.76 6.01
CA HIS A 55 -0.88 4.12 7.22
C HIS A 55 0.34 3.24 6.97
N GLU A 56 0.65 2.96 5.71
CA GLU A 56 1.63 1.95 5.31
C GLU A 56 2.60 2.56 4.28
N ALA A 57 3.89 2.24 4.39
CA ALA A 57 4.90 2.59 3.41
C ALA A 57 5.88 1.44 3.19
N ILE A 58 6.44 1.38 1.98
CA ILE A 58 7.36 0.34 1.55
C ILE A 58 8.79 0.88 1.64
N ILE A 59 9.66 0.13 2.30
CA ILE A 59 11.07 0.48 2.46
C ILE A 59 11.87 -0.10 1.29
N LEU A 60 12.72 0.76 0.71
CA LEU A 60 13.66 0.41 -0.34
C LEU A 60 15.11 0.51 0.13
N ASP A 61 15.97 -0.36 -0.40
CA ASP A 61 17.42 -0.21 -0.34
C ASP A 61 17.93 0.81 -1.40
N GLU A 62 19.23 1.03 -1.40
CA GLU A 62 19.93 1.96 -2.31
C GLU A 62 19.92 1.52 -3.78
N TYR A 63 19.58 0.26 -4.05
CA TYR A 63 19.48 -0.31 -5.40
C TYR A 63 18.02 -0.35 -5.88
N GLY A 64 17.07 0.18 -5.09
CA GLY A 64 15.63 0.13 -5.38
C GLY A 64 15.00 -1.24 -5.13
N GLY A 65 15.71 -2.13 -4.43
CA GLY A 65 15.19 -3.40 -3.94
C GLY A 65 14.25 -3.19 -2.76
N PHE A 66 13.28 -4.09 -2.62
CA PHE A 66 12.36 -4.10 -1.48
C PHE A 66 13.08 -4.68 -0.26
N THR A 67 13.16 -3.91 0.82
CA THR A 67 13.73 -4.37 2.10
C THR A 67 12.67 -4.65 3.15
N GLY A 68 11.53 -3.94 3.12
CA GLY A 68 10.47 -4.16 4.11
C GLY A 68 9.23 -3.26 3.99
N LEU A 69 8.38 -3.36 5.00
CA LEU A 69 7.14 -2.60 5.17
C LEU A 69 7.16 -1.91 6.54
N VAL A 70 6.64 -0.70 6.62
CA VAL A 70 6.38 0.00 7.87
C VAL A 70 4.91 0.43 7.95
N THR A 71 4.34 0.36 9.15
CA THR A 71 2.97 0.77 9.47
C THR A 71 2.90 1.49 10.81
#